data_AF-D4AUA5-F1
#
_entry.id   AF-D4AUA5-F1
#
_cell.length_a   1.000
_cell.length_b   1.000
_cell.length_c   1.000
_cell.angle_alpha   90.00
_cell.angle_beta   90.00
_cell.angle_gamma   90.00
#
_symmetry.space_group_name_H-M   'P 1'
#
loop_
_entity.id
_entity.type
_entity.pdbx_description
1 polymer ?
#
loop_
_entity_poly.entity_id
_entity_poly.type
_entity_poly.pdbx_seq_one_letter_code
_entity_poly.pdbx_strand_id
1 'polypeptide(L)'
;MPEFYNRFAGRNDLIEYAQKFNIPVTSTKAKPWSMDENLAHCSYEAGILEDADHTPPDDMWKLTDDPRSAPDTPADLNIVFEKGIPVALIDPKTGNKTTGSLAIFSALNEIGRVHGIGRIDIVENRYIGLKSVSLLPSPVQATLGVCILTSSLHSVVASKLLSPKCRSPYHPCPSSNTFSPSDSPAMTILRLAHLDLEGLVLDREVRLLRDQFVTITWSRILYNGLYFSPERKFIEQSITASQDDVNGQVRVRCFKGAVSVLGRSSETSKLYDPELSSMDSIDDFAPTDTTGFIATQAIRLKAYGKAEKAAGVDLTKP
;
A
#
# COMPACT_ATOMS: atom_id res chain seq x y z
N MET A 1 -32.13 18.27 -8.86
CA MET A 1 -30.71 17.91 -9.05
C MET A 1 -30.04 18.70 -10.18
N PRO A 2 -30.57 18.77 -11.42
CA PRO A 2 -29.98 19.61 -12.48
C PRO A 2 -29.85 21.08 -12.11
N GLU A 3 -30.87 21.62 -11.45
CA GLU A 3 -30.87 22.99 -10.94
C GLU A 3 -29.72 23.28 -9.98
N PHE A 4 -29.26 22.29 -9.20
CA PHE A 4 -28.21 22.49 -8.20
C PHE A 4 -26.82 22.59 -8.85
N TYR A 5 -26.42 21.62 -9.67
CA TYR A 5 -25.09 21.66 -10.31
C TYR A 5 -25.01 22.66 -11.46
N ASN A 6 -26.14 23.07 -12.05
CA ASN A 6 -26.15 24.18 -13.02
C ASN A 6 -26.04 25.55 -12.33
N ARG A 7 -26.53 25.67 -11.09
CA ARG A 7 -26.42 26.89 -10.27
C ARG A 7 -25.04 27.04 -9.64
N PHE A 8 -24.41 25.93 -9.27
CA PHE A 8 -23.08 25.88 -8.69
C PHE A 8 -22.16 25.11 -9.63
N ALA A 9 -21.65 25.81 -10.65
CA ALA A 9 -20.83 25.22 -11.70
C ALA A 9 -19.42 24.90 -11.20
N GLY A 10 -18.99 25.48 -10.07
CA GLY A 10 -17.70 25.16 -9.47
C GLY A 10 -17.54 25.61 -8.02
N ARG A 11 -16.33 25.41 -7.51
CA ARG A 11 -15.94 25.72 -6.11
C ARG A 11 -16.19 27.19 -5.74
N ASN A 12 -15.96 28.13 -6.67
CA ASN A 12 -16.12 29.56 -6.42
C ASN A 12 -17.59 29.92 -6.09
N ASP A 13 -18.54 29.39 -6.85
CA ASP A 13 -19.98 29.64 -6.63
C ASP A 13 -20.43 29.12 -5.26
N LEU A 14 -19.89 27.98 -4.82
CA LEU A 14 -20.16 27.40 -3.50
C LEU A 14 -19.57 28.25 -2.37
N ILE A 15 -18.37 28.82 -2.56
CA ILE A 15 -17.75 29.72 -1.58
C ILE A 15 -18.55 31.02 -1.46
N GLU A 16 -18.97 31.62 -2.57
CA GLU A 16 -19.81 32.83 -2.57
C GLU A 16 -21.16 32.58 -1.91
N TYR A 17 -21.76 31.41 -2.16
CA TYR A 17 -22.98 31.00 -1.47
C TYR A 17 -22.75 30.86 0.03
N ALA A 18 -21.68 30.18 0.45
CA ALA A 18 -21.35 30.04 1.86
C ALA A 18 -21.17 31.41 2.55
N GLN A 19 -20.46 32.35 1.90
CA GLN A 19 -20.30 33.72 2.39
C GLN A 19 -21.63 34.46 2.51
N LYS A 20 -22.50 34.36 1.49
CA LYS A 20 -23.82 35.00 1.49
C LYS A 20 -24.70 34.53 2.65
N PHE A 21 -24.59 33.27 3.04
CA PHE A 21 -25.38 32.66 4.11
C PHE A 21 -24.61 32.53 5.44
N ASN A 22 -23.44 33.17 5.56
CA ASN A 22 -22.57 33.08 6.74
C ASN A 22 -22.28 31.63 7.20
N ILE A 23 -22.12 30.72 6.24
CA ILE A 23 -21.75 29.33 6.50
C ILE A 23 -20.22 29.28 6.69
N PRO A 24 -19.72 28.87 7.87
CA PRO A 24 -18.29 28.78 8.11
C PRO A 24 -17.65 27.69 7.24
N VAL A 25 -16.62 28.05 6.48
CA VAL A 25 -15.86 27.12 5.62
C VAL A 25 -14.36 27.27 5.86
N THR A 26 -13.64 26.15 5.84
CA THR A 26 -12.17 26.10 6.01
C THR A 26 -11.41 26.33 4.71
N SER A 27 -12.09 26.20 3.57
CA SER A 27 -11.52 26.43 2.24
C SER A 27 -11.27 27.92 2.01
N THR A 28 -10.01 28.31 1.87
CA THR A 28 -9.59 29.68 1.54
C THR A 28 -8.90 29.70 0.18
N LYS A 29 -8.87 30.87 -0.49
CA LYS A 29 -8.13 31.03 -1.76
C LYS A 29 -6.62 30.72 -1.64
N ALA A 30 -6.07 30.73 -0.42
CA ALA A 30 -4.66 30.50 -0.15
C ALA A 30 -4.24 29.01 -0.23
N LYS A 31 -5.19 28.07 -0.05
CA LYS A 31 -4.94 26.63 -0.19
C LYS A 31 -5.88 26.06 -1.26
N PRO A 32 -5.53 26.21 -2.55
CA PRO A 32 -6.43 25.93 -3.66
C PRO A 32 -6.69 24.44 -3.93
N TRP A 33 -6.25 23.53 -3.06
CA TRP A 33 -6.54 22.09 -3.14
C TRP A 33 -7.70 21.69 -2.21
N SER A 34 -8.26 20.51 -2.45
CA SER A 34 -9.21 19.77 -1.63
C SER A 34 -8.46 18.73 -0.81
N MET A 35 -8.98 18.36 0.36
CA MET A 35 -8.33 17.37 1.23
C MET A 35 -9.36 16.38 1.77
N ASP A 36 -9.00 15.11 1.75
CA ASP A 36 -9.70 14.06 2.49
C ASP A 36 -8.71 13.36 3.43
N GLU A 37 -9.00 13.43 4.73
CA GLU A 37 -8.13 13.01 5.80
C GLU A 37 -8.83 12.00 6.71
N ASN A 38 -8.11 10.94 7.01
CA ASN A 38 -8.49 9.96 8.02
C ASN A 38 -7.23 9.47 8.74
N LEU A 39 -7.39 8.51 9.65
CA LEU A 39 -6.28 7.97 10.41
C LEU A 39 -5.17 7.37 9.51
N ALA A 40 -5.54 6.77 8.38
CA ALA A 40 -4.61 6.03 7.52
C ALA A 40 -3.84 6.92 6.54
N HIS A 41 -4.44 8.03 6.10
CA HIS A 41 -3.83 8.95 5.15
C HIS A 41 -4.54 10.29 5.07
N CYS A 42 -3.87 11.24 4.41
CA CYS A 42 -4.48 12.41 3.83
C CYS A 42 -4.19 12.43 2.32
N SER A 43 -5.20 12.77 1.53
CA SER A 43 -5.10 12.96 0.08
C SER A 43 -5.37 14.43 -0.26
N TYR A 44 -4.69 14.98 -1.26
CA TYR A 44 -4.74 16.40 -1.60
C TYR A 44 -5.05 16.60 -3.07
N GLU A 45 -6.24 17.02 -3.46
CA GLU A 45 -6.62 17.07 -4.89
C GLU A 45 -6.92 18.47 -5.43
N ALA A 46 -6.92 18.64 -6.75
CA ALA A 46 -7.42 19.83 -7.44
C ALA A 46 -6.54 21.09 -7.35
N GLY A 47 -6.94 22.12 -8.11
CA GLY A 47 -6.29 23.42 -8.10
C GLY A 47 -4.91 23.35 -8.73
N ILE A 48 -3.87 23.79 -8.01
CA ILE A 48 -2.49 23.82 -8.53
C ILE A 48 -1.94 22.43 -8.87
N LEU A 49 -2.52 21.38 -8.28
CA LEU A 49 -2.07 19.99 -8.46
C LEU A 49 -2.58 19.38 -9.77
N GLU A 50 -3.53 20.04 -10.46
CA GLU A 50 -4.04 19.62 -11.77
C GLU A 50 -3.00 19.68 -12.89
N ASP A 51 -2.00 20.54 -12.73
CA ASP A 51 -0.83 20.56 -13.60
C ASP A 51 0.19 19.52 -13.11
N ALA A 52 0.39 18.45 -13.89
CA ALA A 52 1.29 17.35 -13.53
C ALA A 52 2.78 17.75 -13.53
N ASP A 53 3.14 18.91 -14.11
CA ASP A 53 4.50 19.46 -14.04
C ASP A 53 4.69 20.37 -12.81
N HIS A 54 3.62 20.62 -12.05
CA HIS A 54 3.68 21.43 -10.84
C HIS A 54 4.16 20.60 -9.65
N THR A 55 5.27 21.00 -9.05
CA THR A 55 5.79 20.36 -7.84
C THR A 55 4.90 20.70 -6.63
N PRO A 56 4.44 19.73 -5.84
CA PRO A 56 3.62 20.00 -4.67
C PRO A 56 4.34 20.90 -3.64
N PRO A 57 3.68 21.92 -3.07
CA PRO A 57 4.32 22.83 -2.14
C PRO A 57 4.60 22.17 -0.78
N ASP A 58 5.63 22.64 -0.08
CA ASP A 58 6.10 22.03 1.17
C ASP A 58 5.09 22.09 2.32
N ASP A 59 4.20 23.10 2.32
CA ASP A 59 3.17 23.33 3.35
C ASP A 59 1.86 22.56 3.11
N MET A 60 1.83 21.74 2.06
CA MET A 60 0.71 20.86 1.73
C MET A 60 0.64 19.65 2.66
N TRP A 61 1.79 19.03 2.97
CA TRP A 61 1.88 17.77 3.70
C TRP A 61 1.49 17.93 5.17
N LYS A 62 0.42 17.25 5.60
CA LYS A 62 -0.14 17.37 6.95
C LYS A 62 0.29 16.25 7.88
N LEU A 63 0.43 15.03 7.37
CA LEU A 63 0.75 13.84 8.17
C LEU A 63 2.24 13.53 8.18
N THR A 64 3.06 14.24 7.41
CA THR A 64 4.51 13.98 7.30
C THR A 64 5.32 15.26 7.32
N ASP A 65 6.42 15.26 8.09
CA ASP A 65 7.42 16.31 8.04
C ASP A 65 8.27 16.17 6.77
N ASP A 66 8.96 17.24 6.38
CA ASP A 66 9.81 17.21 5.19
C ASP A 66 11.01 16.27 5.42
N PRO A 67 11.21 15.23 4.56
CA PRO A 67 12.37 14.34 4.62
C PRO A 67 13.72 15.06 4.68
N ARG A 68 13.82 16.28 4.14
CA ARG A 68 15.03 17.12 4.18
C ARG A 68 15.33 17.65 5.58
N SER A 69 14.29 17.87 6.39
CA SER A 69 14.37 18.31 7.78
C SER A 69 14.27 17.19 8.82
N ALA A 70 14.04 15.95 8.36
CA ALA A 70 13.92 14.79 9.24
C ALA A 70 15.21 14.54 10.04
N PRO A 71 15.11 13.97 11.27
CA PRO A 71 16.25 13.73 12.13
C PRO A 71 17.38 12.91 11.46
N ASP A 72 18.63 13.27 11.76
CA ASP A 72 19.82 12.53 11.33
C ASP A 72 20.03 11.20 12.08
N THR A 73 19.19 10.92 13.08
CA THR A 73 19.20 9.63 13.79
C THR A 73 18.09 8.74 13.27
N PRO A 74 18.37 7.52 12.78
CA PRO A 74 17.34 6.58 12.36
C PRO A 74 16.52 6.04 13.53
N ALA A 75 15.24 5.79 13.28
CA ALA A 75 14.36 5.04 14.16
C ALA A 75 14.31 3.57 13.72
N ASP A 76 14.87 2.69 14.54
CA ASP A 76 14.80 1.25 14.35
C ASP A 76 13.60 0.71 15.13
N LEU A 77 12.84 -0.20 14.54
CA LEU A 77 11.60 -0.73 15.09
C LEU A 77 11.49 -2.23 14.82
N ASN A 78 10.92 -2.99 15.75
CA ASN A 78 10.55 -4.38 15.52
C ASN A 78 9.02 -4.50 15.51
N ILE A 79 8.47 -5.00 14.41
CA ILE A 79 7.03 -5.20 14.24
C ILE A 79 6.75 -6.69 14.29
N VAL A 80 5.89 -7.10 15.23
CA VAL A 80 5.48 -8.50 15.43
C VAL A 80 4.12 -8.70 14.79
N PHE A 81 4.01 -9.75 13.99
CA PHE A 81 2.80 -10.16 13.28
C PHE A 81 2.30 -11.50 13.79
N GLU A 82 0.98 -11.61 13.86
CA GLU A 82 0.25 -12.87 14.07
C GLU A 82 -0.86 -12.93 13.02
N LYS A 83 -0.89 -14.01 12.24
CA LYS A 83 -1.79 -14.21 11.11
C LYS A 83 -1.84 -13.02 10.14
N GLY A 84 -0.69 -12.45 9.83
CA GLY A 84 -0.57 -11.27 8.98
C GLY A 84 -0.99 -9.94 9.63
N ILE A 85 -1.42 -9.95 10.89
CA ILE A 85 -1.89 -8.75 11.61
C ILE A 85 -0.79 -8.28 12.56
N PRO A 86 -0.43 -6.97 12.58
CA PRO A 86 0.52 -6.45 13.54
C PRO A 86 -0.07 -6.48 14.96
N VAL A 87 0.59 -7.20 15.87
CA VAL A 87 0.15 -7.40 17.27
C VAL A 87 1.02 -6.66 18.28
N ALA A 88 2.26 -6.35 17.92
CA ALA A 88 3.15 -5.53 18.75
C ALA A 88 4.13 -4.70 17.92
N LEU A 89 4.45 -3.52 18.44
CA LEU A 89 5.55 -2.68 17.99
C LEU A 89 6.54 -2.56 19.17
N ILE A 90 7.82 -2.84 18.93
CA ILE A 90 8.86 -2.81 19.95
C ILE A 90 9.94 -1.84 19.48
N ASP A 91 10.26 -0.87 20.34
CA ASP A 91 11.44 -0.02 20.17
C ASP A 91 12.66 -0.73 20.77
N PRO A 92 13.65 -1.14 19.95
CA PRO A 92 14.84 -1.85 20.42
C PRO A 92 15.76 -0.99 21.30
N LYS A 93 15.69 0.34 21.22
CA LYS A 93 16.52 1.24 22.03
C LYS A 93 15.98 1.39 23.45
N THR A 94 14.66 1.49 23.59
CA THR A 94 14.00 1.71 24.89
C THR A 94 13.44 0.42 25.50
N GLY A 95 13.23 -0.63 24.70
CA GLY A 95 12.51 -1.84 25.10
C GLY A 95 10.99 -1.65 25.22
N ASN A 96 10.47 -0.46 24.89
CA ASN A 96 9.05 -0.17 24.97
C ASN A 96 8.26 -1.01 23.98
N LYS A 97 7.20 -1.66 24.48
CA LYS A 97 6.29 -2.50 23.69
C LYS A 97 4.91 -1.85 23.63
N THR A 98 4.50 -1.46 22.43
CA THR A 98 3.15 -0.98 22.14
C THR A 98 2.31 -2.14 21.60
N THR A 99 1.13 -2.35 22.17
CA THR A 99 0.16 -3.37 21.74
C THR A 99 -1.19 -2.72 21.43
N GLY A 100 -2.02 -3.44 20.65
CA GLY A 100 -3.31 -2.95 20.20
C GLY A 100 -3.21 -2.24 18.85
N SER A 101 -4.10 -2.59 17.93
CA SER A 101 -4.04 -2.17 16.52
C SER A 101 -3.98 -0.66 16.36
N LEU A 102 -4.85 0.08 17.04
CA LEU A 102 -4.90 1.54 16.97
C LEU A 102 -3.62 2.18 17.54
N ALA A 103 -3.13 1.70 18.69
CA ALA A 103 -1.94 2.28 19.32
C ALA A 103 -0.68 2.03 18.49
N ILE A 104 -0.54 0.81 17.93
CA ILE A 104 0.54 0.49 16.98
C ILE A 104 0.46 1.40 15.76
N PHE A 105 -0.73 1.55 15.18
CA PHE A 105 -0.92 2.35 13.98
C PHE A 105 -0.60 3.83 14.23
N SER A 106 -1.10 4.41 15.32
CA SER A 106 -0.81 5.80 15.70
C SER A 106 0.67 6.03 16.01
N ALA A 107 1.33 5.07 16.68
CA ALA A 107 2.77 5.16 16.94
C ALA A 107 3.58 5.13 15.63
N LEU A 108 3.22 4.27 14.68
CA LEU A 108 3.85 4.22 13.36
C LEU A 108 3.56 5.48 12.53
N ASN A 109 2.37 6.08 12.67
CA ASN A 109 2.07 7.36 12.04
C ASN A 109 2.99 8.46 12.58
N GLU A 110 3.20 8.51 13.90
CA GLU A 110 4.10 9.50 14.51
C GLU A 110 5.56 9.30 14.07
N ILE A 111 6.05 8.06 14.08
CA ILE A 111 7.42 7.77 13.63
C ILE A 111 7.59 8.08 12.14
N GLY A 112 6.62 7.68 11.33
CA GLY A 112 6.63 7.98 9.91
C GLY A 112 6.50 9.47 9.63
N ARG A 113 5.74 10.22 10.44
CA ARG A 113 5.63 11.68 10.35
C ARG A 113 6.98 12.35 10.52
N VAL A 114 7.66 12.08 11.64
CA VAL A 114 8.96 12.68 11.99
C VAL A 114 10.03 12.38 10.96
N HIS A 115 9.97 11.20 10.32
CA HIS A 115 10.92 10.81 9.29
C HIS A 115 10.47 11.14 7.86
N GLY A 116 9.32 11.77 7.65
CA GLY A 116 8.81 12.12 6.32
C GLY A 116 8.43 10.92 5.43
N ILE A 117 8.04 9.80 6.03
CA ILE A 117 7.77 8.54 5.33
C ILE A 117 6.38 8.54 4.72
N GLY A 118 6.28 8.01 3.50
CA GLY A 118 5.00 7.69 2.87
C GLY A 118 4.36 8.85 2.13
N ARG A 119 5.17 9.81 1.64
CA ARG A 119 4.78 10.82 0.66
C ARG A 119 4.82 10.27 -0.76
N ILE A 120 3.77 10.54 -1.54
CA ILE A 120 3.63 10.05 -2.90
C ILE A 120 2.95 11.09 -3.76
N ASP A 121 3.39 11.15 -5.00
CA ASP A 121 2.75 11.85 -6.08
C ASP A 121 2.60 10.89 -7.28
N ILE A 122 1.38 10.68 -7.78
CA ILE A 122 1.13 9.84 -8.98
C ILE A 122 0.03 10.38 -9.87
N VAL A 123 0.02 9.87 -11.11
CA VAL A 123 -1.16 9.83 -11.99
C VAL A 123 -1.89 8.48 -11.87
N GLU A 124 -3.16 8.48 -11.47
CA GLU A 124 -4.04 7.29 -11.43
C GLU A 124 -5.12 7.28 -12.54
N ASN A 125 -5.81 6.14 -12.65
CA ASN A 125 -6.95 5.98 -13.56
C ASN A 125 -8.22 5.76 -12.74
N ARG A 126 -9.20 6.65 -12.91
CA ARG A 126 -10.49 6.56 -12.23
C ARG A 126 -11.34 5.47 -12.82
N TYR A 127 -12.28 4.97 -12.02
CA TYR A 127 -13.25 3.98 -12.46
C TYR A 127 -14.04 4.42 -13.71
N ILE A 128 -14.35 5.72 -13.81
CA ILE A 128 -15.05 6.30 -14.98
C ILE A 128 -14.18 6.44 -16.24
N GLY A 129 -12.93 5.94 -16.22
CA GLY A 129 -12.02 5.91 -17.36
C GLY A 129 -11.21 7.18 -17.58
N LEU A 130 -11.38 8.20 -16.73
CA LEU A 130 -10.58 9.43 -16.77
C LEU A 130 -9.27 9.23 -16.00
N LYS A 131 -8.18 9.76 -16.54
CA LYS A 131 -6.95 9.97 -15.77
C LYS A 131 -7.16 11.13 -14.81
N SER A 132 -6.70 10.94 -13.59
CA SER A 132 -6.46 12.02 -12.64
C SER A 132 -5.16 11.72 -11.94
N VAL A 133 -4.36 12.71 -11.59
CA VAL A 133 -3.49 12.49 -10.41
C VAL A 133 -4.46 12.21 -9.26
N SER A 134 -4.20 11.29 -8.39
CA SER A 134 -4.97 11.12 -7.15
C SER A 134 -4.50 9.85 -6.53
N LEU A 135 -4.48 9.80 -5.20
CA LEU A 135 -4.17 8.56 -4.54
C LEU A 135 -4.73 8.44 -3.14
N LEU A 136 -5.26 7.23 -2.93
CA LEU A 136 -5.27 6.48 -1.69
C LEU A 136 -3.83 6.29 -1.11
N PRO A 137 -3.70 5.92 0.18
CA PRO A 137 -2.41 5.88 0.86
C PRO A 137 -1.35 5.03 0.14
N SER A 138 -0.14 5.56 -0.01
CA SER A 138 1.14 4.87 -0.32
C SER A 138 1.42 4.61 -1.82
N PRO A 139 2.70 4.55 -2.29
CA PRO A 139 3.10 4.47 -3.73
C PRO A 139 2.94 3.06 -4.29
N VAL A 140 1.96 2.38 -3.71
CA VAL A 140 2.05 1.02 -3.26
C VAL A 140 0.63 0.44 -3.32
N GLN A 141 -0.41 1.28 -3.28
CA GLN A 141 -1.70 1.01 -3.92
C GLN A 141 -1.72 1.35 -5.42
N ALA A 142 -0.76 2.16 -5.89
CA ALA A 142 -0.63 2.59 -7.30
C ALA A 142 0.04 1.57 -8.23
N THR A 143 0.97 0.79 -7.69
CA THR A 143 1.44 -0.40 -8.40
C THR A 143 0.31 -1.41 -8.28
N LEU A 144 -0.09 -1.98 -9.42
CA LEU A 144 -1.01 -3.10 -9.60
C LEU A 144 -0.67 -4.26 -8.62
N GLY A 145 -0.99 -4.12 -7.33
CA GLY A 145 -0.24 -4.85 -6.31
C GLY A 145 -0.25 -4.21 -4.91
N VAL A 146 -1.26 -4.55 -4.08
CA VAL A 146 -1.19 -4.83 -2.62
C VAL A 146 -2.15 -3.99 -1.77
N CYS A 147 -3.41 -4.46 -1.70
CA CYS A 147 -4.41 -4.11 -0.67
C CYS A 147 -4.54 -5.18 0.45
N ILE A 148 -3.48 -5.94 0.77
CA ILE A 148 -3.57 -7.03 1.77
C ILE A 148 -3.56 -6.52 3.22
N LEU A 149 -2.93 -5.38 3.49
CA LEU A 149 -3.00 -4.79 4.83
C LEU A 149 -4.23 -3.93 5.05
N THR A 150 -4.79 -3.31 4.01
CA THR A 150 -6.03 -2.56 4.19
C THR A 150 -7.21 -3.50 4.44
N SER A 151 -7.22 -4.76 3.99
CA SER A 151 -8.31 -5.70 4.32
C SER A 151 -8.26 -6.24 5.74
N SER A 152 -7.11 -6.70 6.22
CA SER A 152 -7.03 -7.27 7.56
C SER A 152 -7.07 -6.18 8.63
N LEU A 153 -6.47 -5.01 8.39
CA LEU A 153 -6.68 -3.85 9.25
C LEU A 153 -8.05 -3.19 9.05
N HIS A 154 -8.60 -2.93 7.84
CA HIS A 154 -9.95 -2.34 7.77
C HIS A 154 -11.03 -3.32 8.24
N SER A 155 -10.93 -4.63 8.03
CA SER A 155 -11.96 -5.56 8.52
C SER A 155 -11.94 -5.67 10.05
N VAL A 156 -10.80 -5.46 10.73
CA VAL A 156 -10.72 -5.44 12.21
C VAL A 156 -10.91 -4.02 12.79
N VAL A 157 -10.33 -2.98 12.18
CA VAL A 157 -10.43 -1.57 12.57
C VAL A 157 -11.81 -1.02 12.21
N ALA A 158 -12.35 -1.23 11.01
CA ALA A 158 -13.71 -0.79 10.68
C ALA A 158 -14.79 -1.61 11.42
N SER A 159 -14.58 -2.90 11.70
CA SER A 159 -15.54 -3.70 12.48
C SER A 159 -15.54 -3.37 13.98
N LYS A 160 -14.41 -2.95 14.56
CA LYS A 160 -14.30 -2.62 16.00
C LYS A 160 -14.28 -1.12 16.35
N LEU A 161 -13.94 -0.21 15.42
CA LEU A 161 -13.91 1.24 15.65
C LEU A 161 -15.09 2.00 15.06
N LEU A 162 -15.83 1.43 14.09
CA LEU A 162 -17.10 2.03 13.68
C LEU A 162 -18.18 1.62 14.67
N SER A 163 -18.64 2.59 15.47
CA SER A 163 -19.83 2.43 16.29
C SER A 163 -21.00 1.89 15.44
N PRO A 164 -21.97 1.15 16.02
CA PRO A 164 -23.11 0.58 15.29
C PRO A 164 -23.91 1.58 14.43
N LYS A 165 -23.73 2.89 14.64
CA LYS A 165 -24.41 3.98 13.94
C LYS A 165 -23.87 4.28 12.54
N CYS A 166 -22.70 3.77 12.13
CA CYS A 166 -22.16 4.00 10.79
C CYS A 166 -22.65 2.98 9.73
N ARG A 167 -23.59 2.09 10.07
CA ARG A 167 -24.18 1.07 9.17
C ARG A 167 -25.42 1.59 8.42
N SER A 168 -25.35 2.80 7.86
CA SER A 168 -26.45 3.32 7.02
C SER A 168 -26.20 3.01 5.53
N PRO A 169 -27.17 2.43 4.80
CA PRO A 169 -26.99 1.96 3.43
C PRO A 169 -27.13 3.05 2.34
N TYR A 170 -27.21 4.33 2.71
CA TYR A 170 -27.47 5.41 1.77
C TYR A 170 -26.55 6.61 1.97
N HIS A 171 -25.35 6.55 1.40
CA HIS A 171 -24.65 7.74 0.93
C HIS A 171 -23.84 7.39 -0.32
N PRO A 172 -24.30 7.75 -1.53
CA PRO A 172 -23.43 7.76 -2.70
C PRO A 172 -22.39 8.87 -2.51
N CYS A 173 -21.11 8.50 -2.43
CA CYS A 173 -20.01 9.45 -2.44
C CYS A 173 -19.93 10.09 -3.85
N PRO A 174 -20.01 11.42 -3.99
CA PRO A 174 -19.96 12.07 -5.29
C PRO A 174 -18.56 11.94 -5.90
N SER A 175 -18.52 11.55 -7.17
CA SER A 175 -17.31 11.47 -7.98
C SER A 175 -16.79 12.87 -8.34
N SER A 176 -15.79 13.38 -7.62
CA SER A 176 -15.08 14.62 -7.95
C SER A 176 -13.76 14.30 -8.67
N ASN A 177 -13.71 14.54 -9.99
CA ASN A 177 -12.48 14.57 -10.80
C ASN A 177 -11.46 15.51 -10.17
N THR A 178 -10.23 15.06 -9.90
CA THR A 178 -9.00 15.88 -9.76
C THR A 178 -7.79 15.11 -9.22
N PHE A 179 -6.65 15.79 -9.41
CA PHE A 179 -5.23 15.45 -9.34
C PHE A 179 -4.64 15.42 -7.89
N SER A 180 -4.16 14.31 -7.26
CA SER A 180 -3.69 14.26 -5.84
C SER A 180 -2.37 13.52 -5.43
N PRO A 181 -1.45 14.20 -4.74
CA PRO A 181 -0.51 13.60 -3.77
C PRO A 181 -1.19 13.06 -2.50
N SER A 182 -0.51 12.15 -1.79
CA SER A 182 -0.98 11.59 -0.50
C SER A 182 0.18 11.32 0.48
N ASP A 183 -0.07 11.50 1.77
CA ASP A 183 0.81 11.05 2.85
C ASP A 183 0.19 9.94 3.70
N SER A 184 0.97 8.87 3.93
CA SER A 184 0.49 7.59 4.47
C SER A 184 1.56 6.84 5.30
N PRO A 185 2.02 7.45 6.41
CA PRO A 185 3.22 7.01 7.10
C PRO A 185 3.14 5.58 7.65
N ALA A 186 2.14 5.26 8.49
CA ALA A 186 2.03 3.92 9.08
C ALA A 186 1.79 2.82 8.03
N MET A 187 0.94 3.09 7.04
CA MET A 187 0.62 2.14 5.97
C MET A 187 1.87 1.74 5.18
N THR A 188 2.73 2.72 4.87
CA THR A 188 3.98 2.49 4.14
C THR A 188 4.92 1.57 4.93
N ILE A 189 5.10 1.83 6.23
CA ILE A 189 5.95 1.01 7.10
C ILE A 189 5.39 -0.41 7.25
N LEU A 190 4.11 -0.53 7.59
CA LEU A 190 3.45 -1.82 7.82
C LEU A 190 3.51 -2.69 6.57
N ARG A 191 3.30 -2.11 5.38
CA ARG A 191 3.37 -2.88 4.13
C ARG A 191 4.74 -3.42 3.84
N LEU A 192 5.77 -2.58 3.96
CA LEU A 192 7.11 -3.06 3.71
C LEU A 192 7.45 -4.22 4.66
N ALA A 193 7.11 -4.09 5.94
CA ALA A 193 7.33 -5.14 6.93
C ALA A 193 6.53 -6.43 6.65
N HIS A 194 5.26 -6.29 6.25
CA HIS A 194 4.39 -7.43 5.99
C HIS A 194 4.81 -8.23 4.74
N LEU A 195 5.05 -7.55 3.62
CA LEU A 195 5.52 -8.19 2.38
C LEU A 195 6.86 -8.91 2.56
N ASP A 196 7.66 -8.38 3.47
CA ASP A 196 8.93 -8.95 3.82
C ASP A 196 8.80 -10.23 4.65
N LEU A 197 7.93 -10.23 5.66
CA LEU A 197 7.62 -11.42 6.44
C LEU A 197 7.03 -12.52 5.58
N GLU A 198 6.12 -12.17 4.67
CA GLU A 198 5.54 -13.10 3.71
C GLU A 198 6.59 -13.78 2.83
N GLY A 199 7.71 -13.11 2.53
CA GLY A 199 8.80 -13.71 1.79
C GLY A 199 9.57 -14.78 2.54
N LEU A 200 9.48 -14.80 3.87
CA LEU A 200 10.09 -15.82 4.71
C LEU A 200 9.16 -17.04 4.90
N VAL A 201 7.86 -16.80 4.97
CA VAL A 201 6.88 -17.77 5.50
C VAL A 201 5.92 -18.34 4.45
N LEU A 202 5.75 -17.68 3.30
CA LEU A 202 4.87 -18.17 2.24
C LEU A 202 5.62 -18.94 1.17
N ASP A 203 5.00 -20.02 0.73
CA ASP A 203 5.45 -20.78 -0.43
C ASP A 203 5.51 -19.88 -1.68
N ARG A 204 6.47 -20.16 -2.56
CA ARG A 204 6.74 -19.37 -3.76
C ARG A 204 5.54 -19.30 -4.69
N GLU A 205 4.86 -20.42 -4.96
CA GLU A 205 3.74 -20.46 -5.91
C GLU A 205 2.48 -19.88 -5.29
N VAL A 206 2.24 -20.10 -4.00
CA VAL A 206 1.15 -19.44 -3.26
C VAL A 206 1.33 -17.92 -3.28
N ARG A 207 2.55 -17.44 -3.00
CA ARG A 207 2.88 -16.01 -3.08
C ARG A 207 2.64 -15.46 -4.49
N LEU A 208 3.07 -16.17 -5.52
CA LEU A 208 2.88 -15.77 -6.92
C LEU A 208 1.39 -15.60 -7.27
N LEU A 209 0.56 -16.59 -6.94
CA LEU A 209 -0.90 -16.52 -7.18
C LEU A 209 -1.55 -15.37 -6.43
N ARG A 210 -1.14 -15.16 -5.18
CA ARG A 210 -1.64 -14.08 -4.35
C ARG A 210 -1.23 -12.71 -4.91
N ASP A 211 -0.01 -12.53 -5.38
CA ASP A 211 0.49 -11.26 -5.93
C ASP A 211 -0.15 -10.96 -7.29
N GLN A 212 -0.33 -11.96 -8.15
CA GLN A 212 -0.89 -11.79 -9.50
C GLN A 212 -2.41 -11.64 -9.53
N PHE A 213 -3.15 -12.40 -8.72
CA PHE A 213 -4.61 -12.47 -8.83
C PHE A 213 -5.32 -11.83 -7.64
N VAL A 214 -5.06 -12.35 -6.44
CA VAL A 214 -5.80 -11.96 -5.21
C VAL A 214 -5.59 -10.48 -4.95
N THR A 215 -4.33 -10.06 -4.97
CA THR A 215 -3.90 -8.73 -4.63
C THR A 215 -4.47 -7.66 -5.57
N ILE A 216 -4.31 -7.87 -6.87
CA ILE A 216 -4.76 -6.92 -7.90
C ILE A 216 -6.29 -6.82 -7.89
N THR A 217 -6.98 -7.96 -7.83
CA THR A 217 -8.44 -8.02 -7.84
C THR A 217 -9.03 -7.35 -6.59
N TRP A 218 -8.47 -7.65 -5.41
CA TRP A 218 -8.88 -7.04 -4.17
C TRP A 218 -8.73 -5.51 -4.20
N SER A 219 -7.59 -5.02 -4.69
CA SER A 219 -7.33 -3.58 -4.80
C SER A 219 -8.33 -2.89 -5.73
N ARG A 220 -8.65 -3.51 -6.88
CA ARG A 220 -9.64 -3.00 -7.83
C ARG A 220 -11.05 -2.95 -7.25
N ILE A 221 -11.45 -3.98 -6.51
CA ILE A 221 -12.75 -4.04 -5.84
C ILE A 221 -12.89 -2.88 -4.85
N LEU A 222 -11.87 -2.66 -4.01
CA LEU A 222 -11.88 -1.56 -3.05
C LEU A 222 -11.92 -0.19 -3.74
N TYR A 223 -11.06 0.01 -4.74
CA TYR A 223 -10.98 1.27 -5.49
C TYR A 223 -12.30 1.60 -6.20
N ASN A 224 -12.96 0.60 -6.79
CA ASN A 224 -14.21 0.79 -7.52
C ASN A 224 -15.45 0.92 -6.61
N GLY A 225 -15.28 0.96 -5.29
CA GLY A 225 -16.39 1.04 -4.34
C GLY A 225 -17.22 -0.23 -4.23
N LEU A 226 -16.69 -1.38 -4.67
CA LEU A 226 -17.38 -2.67 -4.69
C LEU A 226 -17.19 -3.43 -3.37
N TYR A 227 -17.05 -2.74 -2.24
CA TYR A 227 -16.79 -3.39 -0.95
C TYR A 227 -17.91 -4.39 -0.57
N PHE A 228 -19.17 -4.10 -0.86
CA PHE A 228 -20.29 -4.97 -0.50
C PHE A 228 -20.61 -6.06 -1.53
N SER A 229 -19.73 -6.27 -2.51
CA SER A 229 -19.97 -7.22 -3.60
C SER A 229 -19.65 -8.68 -3.22
N PRO A 230 -20.21 -9.66 -3.95
CA PRO A 230 -19.90 -11.08 -3.74
C PRO A 230 -18.45 -11.44 -4.11
N GLU A 231 -17.89 -10.82 -5.14
CA GLU A 231 -16.49 -11.06 -5.55
C GLU A 231 -15.51 -10.61 -4.47
N ARG A 232 -15.80 -9.52 -3.74
CA ARG A 232 -15.04 -9.12 -2.56
C ARG A 232 -15.04 -10.26 -1.54
N LYS A 233 -16.20 -10.82 -1.20
CA LYS A 233 -16.30 -11.92 -0.22
C LYS A 233 -15.47 -13.14 -0.60
N PHE A 234 -15.45 -13.49 -1.89
CA PHE A 234 -14.65 -14.60 -2.38
C PHE A 234 -13.15 -14.35 -2.21
N ILE A 235 -12.67 -13.18 -2.64
CA ILE A 235 -11.24 -12.83 -2.57
C ILE A 235 -10.76 -12.66 -1.12
N GLU A 236 -11.58 -12.13 -0.23
CA GLU A 236 -11.26 -11.97 1.20
C GLU A 236 -10.91 -13.30 1.88
N GLN A 237 -11.58 -14.39 1.50
CA GLN A 237 -11.31 -15.72 2.03
C GLN A 237 -9.94 -16.24 1.59
N SER A 238 -9.54 -15.98 0.34
CA SER A 238 -8.20 -16.31 -0.16
C SER A 238 -7.12 -15.51 0.57
N ILE A 239 -7.37 -14.24 0.88
CA ILE A 239 -6.45 -13.43 1.70
C ILE A 239 -6.32 -14.05 3.09
N THR A 240 -7.43 -14.30 3.78
CA THR A 240 -7.42 -14.85 5.14
C THR A 240 -6.64 -16.16 5.20
N ALA A 241 -6.89 -17.08 4.26
CA ALA A 241 -6.18 -18.35 4.18
C ALA A 241 -4.68 -18.18 3.92
N SER A 242 -4.28 -17.21 3.08
CA SER A 242 -2.87 -16.92 2.83
C SER A 242 -2.12 -16.38 4.05
N GLN A 243 -2.83 -15.92 5.09
CA GLN A 243 -2.21 -15.27 6.24
C GLN A 243 -2.06 -16.19 7.45
N ASP A 244 -2.58 -17.42 7.44
CA ASP A 244 -2.59 -18.32 8.61
C ASP A 244 -1.19 -18.56 9.20
N ASP A 245 -0.19 -18.69 8.34
CA ASP A 245 1.21 -18.93 8.69
C ASP A 245 2.08 -17.67 8.74
N VAL A 246 1.49 -16.48 8.53
CA VAL A 246 2.23 -15.21 8.52
C VAL A 246 2.43 -14.70 9.95
N ASN A 247 3.26 -15.40 10.70
CA ASN A 247 3.61 -15.12 12.09
C ASN A 247 5.11 -14.89 12.20
N GLY A 248 5.53 -13.84 12.92
CA GLY A 248 6.94 -13.54 13.10
C GLY A 248 7.20 -12.08 13.42
N GLN A 249 8.47 -11.69 13.34
CA GLN A 249 8.91 -10.32 13.58
C GLN A 249 9.76 -9.81 12.42
N VAL A 250 9.60 -8.52 12.12
CA VAL A 250 10.40 -7.81 11.12
C VAL A 250 10.99 -6.57 11.75
N ARG A 251 12.30 -6.41 11.58
CA ARG A 251 13.08 -5.27 12.04
C ARG A 251 13.20 -4.29 10.89
N VAL A 252 12.71 -3.06 11.08
CA VAL A 252 12.72 -2.00 10.07
C VAL A 252 13.44 -0.77 10.60
N ARG A 253 13.99 0.02 9.67
CA ARG A 253 14.65 1.29 9.92
C ARG A 253 13.91 2.39 9.15
N CYS A 254 13.47 3.41 9.86
CA CYS A 254 12.86 4.62 9.34
C CYS A 254 13.92 5.74 9.30
N PHE A 255 14.19 6.28 8.12
CA PHE A 255 15.21 7.32 7.94
C PHE A 255 14.95 8.17 6.70
N LYS A 256 14.83 9.49 6.89
CA LYS A 256 14.74 10.52 5.82
C LYS A 256 13.89 10.13 4.61
N GLY A 257 12.61 9.86 4.84
CA GLY A 257 11.62 9.52 3.83
C GLY A 257 11.61 8.05 3.42
N ALA A 258 12.60 7.27 3.84
CA ALA A 258 12.75 5.87 3.48
C ALA A 258 12.48 4.92 4.66
N VAL A 259 11.99 3.73 4.32
CA VAL A 259 11.91 2.59 5.22
C VAL A 259 12.78 1.48 4.64
N SER A 260 13.67 0.90 5.44
CA SER A 260 14.54 -0.20 5.05
C SER A 260 14.34 -1.38 5.99
N VAL A 261 14.31 -2.59 5.46
CA VAL A 261 14.21 -3.79 6.31
C VAL A 261 15.61 -4.23 6.73
N LEU A 262 15.82 -4.41 8.03
CA LEU A 262 17.09 -4.85 8.63
C LEU A 262 17.15 -6.37 8.81
N GLY A 263 16.00 -7.03 8.92
CA GLY A 263 15.91 -8.48 8.94
C GLY A 263 14.58 -8.98 9.51
N ARG A 264 14.37 -10.28 9.41
CA ARG A 264 13.12 -10.95 9.78
C ARG A 264 13.38 -12.28 10.47
N SER A 265 12.42 -12.74 11.26
CA SER A 265 12.43 -14.08 11.84
C SER A 265 11.02 -14.57 12.13
N SER A 266 10.76 -15.85 11.95
CA SER A 266 9.53 -16.53 12.34
C SER A 266 9.89 -17.74 13.21
N GLU A 267 9.08 -18.08 14.22
CA GLU A 267 9.27 -19.31 15.00
C GLU A 267 8.38 -20.46 14.50
N THR A 268 7.23 -20.14 13.91
CA THR A 268 6.18 -21.12 13.59
C THR A 268 6.25 -21.64 12.16
N SER A 269 6.65 -20.80 11.20
CA SER A 269 6.48 -21.07 9.78
C SER A 269 7.76 -20.69 9.04
N LYS A 270 8.82 -21.47 9.24
CA LYS A 270 10.13 -21.29 8.58
C LYS A 270 10.19 -22.15 7.31
N LEU A 271 9.83 -21.58 6.16
CA LEU A 271 10.12 -22.20 4.86
C LEU A 271 11.54 -21.92 4.39
N TYR A 272 12.21 -20.94 5.01
CA TYR A 272 13.61 -20.66 4.80
C TYR A 272 14.49 -21.52 5.71
N ASP A 273 15.42 -22.24 5.08
CA ASP A 273 16.44 -23.04 5.74
C ASP A 273 17.85 -22.51 5.39
N PRO A 274 18.59 -21.96 6.37
CA PRO A 274 19.95 -21.49 6.15
C PRO A 274 20.92 -22.58 5.65
N GLU A 275 20.74 -23.84 6.07
CA GLU A 275 21.62 -24.95 5.70
C GLU A 275 21.39 -25.33 4.23
N LEU A 276 20.14 -25.41 3.78
CA LEU A 276 19.80 -25.65 2.36
C LEU A 276 20.25 -24.52 1.42
N SER A 277 20.28 -23.28 1.92
CA SER A 277 20.69 -22.11 1.15
C SER A 277 22.19 -21.84 1.24
N SER A 278 22.92 -22.59 2.06
CA SER A 278 24.34 -22.38 2.31
C SER A 278 25.18 -22.69 1.08
N MET A 279 26.22 -21.88 0.85
CA MET A 279 27.27 -22.21 -0.12
C MET A 279 28.47 -22.89 0.56
N ASP A 280 28.48 -22.93 1.89
CA ASP A 280 29.59 -23.46 2.70
C ASP A 280 29.40 -24.95 3.02
N SER A 281 28.16 -25.46 2.97
CA SER A 281 27.81 -26.87 3.17
C SER A 281 26.87 -27.36 2.06
N ILE A 282 27.06 -28.61 1.62
CA ILE A 282 26.24 -29.27 0.59
C ILE A 282 25.75 -30.58 1.21
N ASP A 283 24.76 -30.49 2.09
CA ASP A 283 24.25 -31.66 2.80
C ASP A 283 23.01 -32.25 2.10
N ASP A 284 22.07 -31.40 1.67
CA ASP A 284 20.74 -31.85 1.18
C ASP A 284 20.40 -31.45 -0.27
N PHE A 285 21.33 -30.83 -1.00
CA PHE A 285 21.16 -30.47 -2.42
C PHE A 285 22.22 -31.14 -3.30
N ALA A 286 21.79 -32.00 -4.22
CA ALA A 286 22.69 -32.61 -5.20
C ALA A 286 22.85 -31.72 -6.45
N PRO A 287 24.04 -31.13 -6.72
CA PRO A 287 24.22 -30.25 -7.88
C PRO A 287 23.91 -30.93 -9.23
N THR A 288 24.03 -32.27 -9.29
CA THR A 288 23.71 -33.07 -10.47
C THR A 288 22.26 -32.93 -10.94
N ASP A 289 21.32 -32.74 -10.02
CA ASP A 289 19.89 -32.67 -10.33
C ASP A 289 19.54 -31.40 -11.13
N THR A 290 20.33 -30.34 -10.92
CA THR A 290 20.22 -29.08 -11.67
C THR A 290 20.37 -29.28 -13.17
N THR A 291 21.24 -30.21 -13.59
CA THR A 291 21.51 -30.45 -15.02
C THR A 291 20.25 -30.97 -15.73
N GLY A 292 19.53 -31.91 -15.12
CA GLY A 292 18.28 -32.44 -15.65
C GLY A 292 17.15 -31.41 -15.65
N PHE A 293 17.07 -30.60 -14.58
CA PHE A 293 16.09 -29.51 -14.49
C PHE A 293 16.28 -28.45 -15.57
N ILE A 294 17.51 -27.96 -15.75
CA ILE A 294 17.85 -26.98 -16.81
C ILE A 294 17.57 -27.58 -18.18
N ALA A 295 18.00 -28.83 -18.43
CA ALA A 295 17.78 -29.50 -19.70
C ALA A 295 16.28 -29.55 -20.05
N THR A 296 15.43 -29.90 -19.08
CA THR A 296 13.97 -29.98 -19.24
C THR A 296 13.34 -28.62 -19.51
N GLN A 297 13.68 -27.59 -18.72
CA GLN A 297 13.17 -26.23 -18.93
C GLN A 297 13.61 -25.66 -20.29
N ALA A 298 14.82 -25.99 -20.74
CA ALA A 298 15.36 -25.54 -22.01
C ALA A 298 14.66 -26.13 -23.24
N ILE A 299 13.94 -27.27 -23.14
CA ILE A 299 13.30 -27.92 -24.30
C ILE A 299 12.36 -26.96 -25.01
N ARG A 300 11.45 -26.32 -24.26
CA ARG A 300 10.47 -25.36 -24.79
C ARG A 300 11.17 -24.15 -25.44
N LEU A 301 12.18 -23.61 -24.77
CA LEU A 301 12.91 -22.42 -25.25
C LEU A 301 13.71 -22.72 -26.52
N LYS A 302 14.35 -23.90 -26.61
CA LYS A 302 15.06 -24.36 -27.81
C LYS A 302 14.11 -24.56 -28.99
N ALA A 303 12.92 -25.10 -28.76
CA ALA A 303 11.92 -25.25 -29.82
C ALA A 303 11.45 -23.89 -30.36
N TYR A 304 11.14 -22.95 -29.47
CA TYR A 304 10.78 -21.58 -29.84
C TYR A 304 11.91 -20.87 -30.60
N GLY A 305 13.14 -20.90 -30.09
CA GLY A 305 14.28 -20.26 -30.76
C GLY A 305 14.59 -20.82 -32.15
N LYS A 306 14.34 -22.12 -32.38
CA LYS A 306 14.44 -22.71 -33.73
C LYS A 306 13.37 -22.18 -34.69
N ALA A 307 12.13 -22.02 -34.20
CA ALA A 307 11.04 -21.47 -35.00
C ALA A 307 11.31 -20.01 -35.40
N GLU A 308 11.75 -19.17 -34.47
CA GLU A 308 12.11 -17.77 -34.72
C GLU A 308 13.27 -17.65 -35.71
N LYS A 309 14.32 -18.47 -35.53
CA LYS A 309 15.45 -18.51 -36.47
C LYS A 309 15.02 -18.92 -37.88
N ALA A 310 14.08 -19.86 -38.00
CA ALA A 310 13.50 -20.25 -39.29
C ALA A 310 12.65 -19.14 -39.90
N ALA A 311 11.99 -18.32 -39.07
CA ALA A 311 11.27 -17.11 -39.49
C ALA A 311 12.21 -15.92 -39.79
N GLY A 312 13.54 -16.09 -39.66
CA GLY A 312 14.53 -15.03 -39.92
C GLY A 312 14.65 -14.00 -38.80
N VAL A 313 14.05 -14.26 -37.62
CA VAL A 313 14.12 -13.37 -36.46
C VAL A 313 15.38 -13.70 -35.64
N ASP A 314 16.21 -12.70 -35.41
CA ASP A 314 17.42 -12.79 -34.59
C ASP A 314 17.11 -12.40 -33.13
N LEU A 315 16.84 -13.41 -32.30
CA LEU A 315 16.54 -13.23 -30.87
C LEU A 315 17.72 -12.71 -30.03
N THR A 316 18.91 -12.56 -30.60
CA THR A 316 20.08 -12.02 -29.88
C THR A 316 20.15 -10.50 -29.92
N LYS A 317 19.31 -9.87 -30.75
CA LYS A 317 19.17 -8.41 -30.82
C LYS A 317 17.95 -7.99 -30.01
N PRO A 318 18.09 -7.04 -29.08
CA PRO A 318 16.98 -6.53 -28.25
C PRO A 318 15.93 -5.78 -29.08
#